data_AF-A0A1R3KZQ1-F1
#
_entry.id   AF-A0A1R3KZQ1-F1
#
_cell.length_a   1.000
_cell.length_b   1.000
_cell.length_c   1.000
_cell.angle_alpha   90.00
_cell.angle_beta   90.00
_cell.angle_gamma   90.00
#
_symmetry.space_group_name_H-M   'P 1'
#
loop_
_entity.id
_entity.type
_entity.pdbx_description
1 polymer ?
#
loop_
_entity_poly.entity_id
_entity_poly.type
_entity_poly.pdbx_seq_one_letter_code
_entity_poly.pdbx_strand_id
1 'polypeptide(L)'
;MVTIRADEISNIIRDRIEQYNREVKIVNTGTVLQVGDGIARIHGLDEVMAGELVEFEEGTIGIALNLESNNVGVVLMGDGLMIQEGSSVKATGKIAQIPVSEAYLGRVINALAKPIDGRGEISASESRLIESPAPDR
;
A
#
# COMPACT_ATOMS: atom_id res chain seq x y z
N MET A 1 35.87 -2.93 -2.89
CA MET A 1 35.10 -4.13 -3.23
C MET A 1 34.43 -4.58 -1.94
N VAL A 2 33.15 -4.28 -1.75
CA VAL A 2 32.44 -4.63 -0.50
C VAL A 2 32.22 -6.14 -0.52
N THR A 3 32.93 -6.86 0.33
CA THR A 3 32.72 -8.29 0.57
C THR A 3 31.42 -8.46 1.33
N ILE A 4 30.32 -8.66 0.59
CA ILE A 4 29.04 -9.08 1.15
C ILE A 4 29.25 -10.46 1.77
N ARG A 5 29.13 -10.57 3.09
CA ARG A 5 29.25 -11.85 3.80
C ARG A 5 27.92 -12.58 3.72
N ALA A 6 27.90 -13.73 3.04
CA ALA A 6 26.69 -14.55 2.90
C ALA A 6 26.06 -14.93 4.26
N ASP A 7 26.88 -14.97 5.32
CA ASP A 7 26.44 -15.25 6.69
C ASP A 7 25.52 -14.14 7.25
N GLU A 8 25.78 -12.87 6.94
CA GLU A 8 24.96 -11.75 7.41
C GLU A 8 23.57 -11.77 6.75
N ILE A 9 23.50 -12.07 5.45
CA ILE A 9 22.23 -12.21 4.73
C ILE A 9 21.40 -13.36 5.32
N SER A 10 22.06 -14.50 5.58
CA SER A 10 21.39 -15.69 6.11
C SER A 10 20.82 -15.44 7.51
N ASN A 11 21.53 -14.70 8.35
CA ASN A 11 21.06 -14.33 9.69
C ASN A 11 19.85 -13.38 9.61
N ILE A 12 19.89 -12.35 8.76
CA ILE A 12 18.76 -11.42 8.59
C ILE A 12 17.48 -12.14 8.15
N ILE A 13 17.58 -13.10 7.23
CA ILE A 13 16.41 -13.88 6.78
C ILE A 13 15.88 -14.76 7.92
N ARG A 14 16.77 -15.42 8.67
CA ARG A 14 16.37 -16.27 9.80
C ARG A 14 15.65 -15.45 10.88
N ASP A 15 16.19 -14.28 11.23
CA ASP A 15 15.58 -13.37 12.21
C ASP A 15 14.18 -12.92 11.77
N ARG A 16 13.98 -12.62 10.47
CA ARG A 16 12.66 -12.26 9.93
C ARG A 16 11.65 -13.40 9.99
N ILE A 17 12.09 -14.65 9.80
CA ILE A 17 11.24 -15.83 9.92
C ILE A 17 10.87 -16.08 11.39
N GLU A 18 11.83 -15.93 12.32
CA GLU A 18 11.58 -16.10 13.75
C GLU A 18 10.61 -15.05 14.30
N GLN A 19 10.68 -13.81 13.79
CA GLN A 19 9.77 -12.72 14.14
C GLN A 19 8.40 -12.79 13.43
N TYR A 20 8.19 -13.74 12.52
CA TYR A 20 6.94 -13.86 11.78
C TYR A 20 5.82 -14.38 12.69
N ASN A 21 5.07 -13.46 13.28
CA ASN A 21 3.89 -13.80 14.08
C ASN A 21 2.64 -13.83 13.19
N ARG A 22 1.93 -14.96 13.18
CA ARG A 22 0.75 -15.17 12.33
C ARG A 22 -0.49 -14.66 13.06
N GLU A 23 -0.67 -13.34 13.09
CA GLU A 23 -1.92 -12.74 13.58
C GLU A 23 -3.06 -12.99 12.58
N VAL A 24 -4.14 -13.61 13.04
CA VAL A 24 -5.39 -13.69 12.28
C VAL A 24 -6.13 -12.37 12.49
N LYS A 25 -6.05 -11.47 11.51
CA LYS A 25 -6.86 -10.25 11.48
C LYS A 25 -8.12 -10.45 10.66
N ILE A 26 -9.24 -9.95 11.16
CA ILE A 26 -10.45 -9.78 10.37
C ILE A 26 -10.15 -8.64 9.39
N VAL A 27 -10.18 -8.92 8.10
CA VAL A 27 -9.85 -7.95 7.05
C VAL A 27 -11.09 -7.76 6.19
N ASN A 28 -11.51 -6.50 6.06
CA ASN A 28 -12.59 -6.15 5.15
C ASN A 28 -12.11 -6.35 3.70
N THR A 29 -12.83 -7.17 2.95
CA THR A 29 -12.42 -7.66 1.63
C THR A 29 -13.55 -7.43 0.63
N GLY A 30 -13.18 -7.12 -0.61
CA GLY A 30 -14.09 -7.00 -1.73
C GLY A 30 -13.60 -7.78 -2.95
N THR A 31 -14.42 -7.74 -4.01
CA THR A 31 -14.16 -8.40 -5.29
C THR A 31 -14.23 -7.37 -6.41
N VAL A 32 -13.24 -7.35 -7.30
CA VAL A 32 -13.24 -6.46 -8.47
C VAL A 32 -14.37 -6.87 -9.42
N LEU A 33 -15.27 -5.93 -9.73
CA LEU A 33 -16.31 -6.09 -10.75
C LEU A 33 -15.83 -5.63 -12.12
N GLN A 34 -15.07 -4.54 -12.15
CA GLN A 34 -14.61 -3.94 -13.40
C GLN A 34 -13.33 -3.17 -13.13
N VAL A 35 -12.42 -3.17 -14.10
CA VAL A 35 -11.24 -2.30 -14.12
C VAL A 35 -11.12 -1.66 -15.50
N GLY A 36 -10.80 -0.37 -15.54
CA GLY A 36 -10.61 0.39 -16.77
C GLY A 36 -10.11 1.80 -16.51
N ASP A 37 -9.21 2.29 -17.36
CA ASP A 37 -8.65 3.65 -17.31
C ASP A 37 -8.16 4.10 -15.91
N GLY A 38 -7.54 3.17 -15.17
CA GLY A 38 -7.02 3.43 -13.81
C GLY A 38 -8.08 3.47 -12.71
N ILE A 39 -9.32 3.06 -13.00
CA ILE A 39 -10.42 2.97 -12.03
C ILE A 39 -10.87 1.52 -11.91
N ALA A 40 -11.01 1.05 -10.68
CA ALA A 40 -11.61 -0.23 -10.34
C ALA A 40 -12.95 -0.02 -9.62
N ARG A 41 -13.98 -0.78 -10.01
CA ARG A 41 -15.23 -0.89 -9.26
C ARG A 41 -15.19 -2.18 -8.45
N ILE A 42 -15.41 -2.09 -7.16
CA ILE A 42 -15.27 -3.20 -6.23
C ILE A 42 -16.60 -3.44 -5.53
N HIS A 43 -17.04 -4.69 -5.47
CA HIS A 43 -18.17 -5.10 -4.65
C HIS A 43 -17.70 -5.54 -3.26
N GLY A 44 -18.47 -5.22 -2.21
CA GLY A 44 -18.08 -5.40 -0.82
C GLY A 44 -17.29 -4.19 -0.33
N LEU A 45 -16.26 -4.43 0.50
CA LEU A 45 -15.54 -3.37 1.21
C LEU A 45 -16.50 -2.52 2.09
N ASP A 46 -17.49 -3.14 2.73
CA ASP A 46 -18.60 -2.43 3.40
C ASP A 46 -18.16 -1.47 4.52
N GLU A 47 -17.05 -1.79 5.20
CA GLU A 47 -16.46 -0.97 6.26
C GLU A 47 -15.32 -0.06 5.79
N VAL A 48 -15.12 0.15 4.48
CA VAL A 48 -14.03 0.99 3.96
C VAL A 48 -14.34 2.47 4.17
N MET A 49 -13.31 3.23 4.53
CA MET A 49 -13.41 4.67 4.73
C MET A 49 -13.14 5.44 3.43
N ALA A 50 -13.72 6.63 3.31
CA ALA A 50 -13.41 7.52 2.20
C ALA A 50 -11.95 7.99 2.30
N GLY A 51 -11.22 7.89 1.19
CA GLY A 51 -9.79 8.18 1.14
C GLY A 51 -8.92 7.07 1.72
N GLU A 52 -9.46 5.88 2.02
CA GLU A 52 -8.68 4.75 2.51
C GLU A 52 -7.84 4.11 1.40
N LEU A 53 -6.65 3.64 1.78
CA LEU A 53 -5.83 2.79 0.92
C LEU A 53 -6.41 1.38 0.88
N VAL A 54 -6.48 0.82 -0.31
CA VAL A 54 -6.83 -0.58 -0.55
C VAL A 54 -5.70 -1.28 -1.28
N GLU A 55 -5.56 -2.57 -1.03
CA GLU A 55 -4.54 -3.41 -1.63
C GLU A 55 -5.20 -4.51 -2.48
N PHE A 56 -4.87 -4.53 -3.76
CA PHE A 56 -5.31 -5.57 -4.68
C PHE A 56 -4.49 -6.84 -4.47
N GLU A 57 -5.04 -7.98 -4.86
CA GLU A 57 -4.39 -9.30 -4.71
C GLU A 57 -2.97 -9.38 -5.29
N GLU A 58 -2.70 -8.65 -6.37
CA GLU A 58 -1.37 -8.57 -7.01
C GLU A 58 -0.39 -7.63 -6.27
N GLY A 59 -0.88 -6.79 -5.36
CA GLY A 59 -0.08 -5.84 -4.56
C GLY A 59 -0.16 -4.39 -5.04
N THR A 60 -0.87 -4.12 -6.14
CA THR A 60 -1.22 -2.75 -6.53
C THR A 60 -2.01 -2.07 -5.41
N ILE A 61 -1.69 -0.81 -5.12
CA ILE A 61 -2.40 0.01 -4.15
C ILE A 61 -3.43 0.87 -4.89
N GLY A 62 -4.59 1.08 -4.27
CA GLY A 62 -5.57 2.05 -4.73
C GLY A 62 -6.09 2.94 -3.59
N ILE A 63 -6.83 3.98 -3.96
CA ILE A 63 -7.51 4.88 -3.01
C ILE A 63 -9.02 4.77 -3.25
N ALA A 64 -9.77 4.48 -2.18
CA ALA A 64 -11.23 4.50 -2.21
C ALA A 64 -11.74 5.94 -2.25
N LEU A 65 -12.37 6.34 -3.37
CA LEU A 65 -12.88 7.70 -3.55
C LEU A 65 -14.41 7.77 -3.48
N ASN A 66 -15.09 6.87 -4.19
CA ASN A 66 -16.55 6.86 -4.26
C ASN A 66 -17.09 5.66 -3.48
N LEU A 67 -17.91 5.91 -2.46
CA LEU A 67 -18.58 4.87 -1.69
C LEU A 67 -20.06 4.83 -2.11
N GLU A 68 -20.40 3.97 -3.06
CA GLU A 68 -21.79 3.75 -3.47
C GLU A 68 -22.41 2.60 -2.67
N SER A 69 -23.74 2.48 -2.66
CA SER A 69 -24.44 1.45 -1.88
C SER A 69 -24.10 0.01 -2.27
N ASN A 70 -23.69 -0.20 -3.54
CA ASN A 70 -23.46 -1.54 -4.08
C ASN A 70 -22.01 -1.78 -4.55
N ASN A 71 -21.22 -0.71 -4.66
CA ASN A 71 -19.84 -0.79 -5.12
C ASN A 71 -19.00 0.39 -4.60
N VAL A 72 -17.70 0.17 -4.52
CA VAL A 72 -16.71 1.17 -4.16
C VAL A 72 -15.87 1.48 -5.41
N GLY A 73 -15.80 2.76 -5.76
CA GLY A 73 -14.93 3.28 -6.80
C GLY A 73 -13.54 3.54 -6.24
N VAL A 74 -12.56 2.80 -6.75
CA VAL A 74 -11.15 2.89 -6.34
C VAL A 74 -10.30 3.39 -7.50
N VAL A 75 -9.50 4.40 -7.25
CA VAL A 75 -8.47 4.85 -8.20
C VAL A 75 -7.18 4.08 -7.95
N LEU A 76 -6.61 3.53 -9.00
CA LEU A 76 -5.40 2.72 -8.95
C LEU A 76 -4.15 3.61 -8.91
N MET A 77 -3.22 3.28 -8.01
CA MET A 77 -1.91 3.92 -7.90
C MET A 77 -0.86 3.08 -8.65
N GLY A 78 -1.15 2.81 -9.93
CA GLY A 78 -0.36 1.97 -10.83
C GLY A 78 -1.14 1.68 -12.12
N ASP A 79 -0.55 0.88 -13.02
CA ASP A 79 -1.11 0.68 -14.36
C ASP A 79 -2.32 -0.27 -14.39
N GLY A 80 -2.54 -1.06 -13.34
CA GLY A 80 -3.72 -1.92 -13.20
C GLY A 80 -3.83 -3.08 -14.20
N LEU A 81 -2.82 -3.28 -15.05
CA LEU A 81 -2.84 -4.26 -16.15
C LEU A 81 -2.98 -5.72 -15.69
N MET A 82 -2.56 -6.02 -14.46
CA MET A 82 -2.60 -7.37 -13.89
C MET A 82 -3.85 -7.62 -13.06
N ILE A 83 -4.68 -6.60 -12.84
CA ILE A 83 -5.93 -6.72 -12.07
C ILE A 83 -6.98 -7.32 -12.98
N GLN A 84 -7.66 -8.36 -12.51
CA GLN A 84 -8.71 -9.04 -13.24
C GLN A 84 -10.04 -8.87 -12.52
N GLU A 85 -11.14 -8.97 -13.27
CA GLU A 85 -12.45 -9.16 -12.68
C GLU A 85 -12.46 -10.42 -11.82
N GLY A 86 -13.07 -10.35 -10.64
CA GLY A 86 -13.04 -11.42 -9.64
C GLY A 86 -11.83 -11.38 -8.70
N SER A 87 -10.79 -10.58 -8.96
CA SER A 87 -9.66 -10.45 -8.05
C SER A 87 -10.09 -9.91 -6.69
N SER A 88 -9.40 -10.38 -5.64
CA SER A 88 -9.67 -9.93 -4.27
C SER A 88 -9.03 -8.57 -4.01
N VAL A 89 -9.71 -7.72 -3.25
CA VAL A 89 -9.18 -6.43 -2.79
C VAL A 89 -9.39 -6.30 -1.29
N LYS A 90 -8.38 -5.82 -0.57
CA LYS A 90 -8.40 -5.71 0.88
C LYS A 90 -8.33 -4.24 1.30
N ALA A 91 -9.19 -3.85 2.21
CA ALA A 91 -9.08 -2.58 2.93
C ALA A 91 -7.87 -2.64 3.89
N THR A 92 -7.06 -1.59 3.91
CA THR A 92 -5.86 -1.54 4.76
C THR A 92 -6.15 -0.98 6.16
N GLY A 93 -7.32 -0.39 6.36
CA GLY A 93 -7.72 0.36 7.55
C GLY A 93 -7.01 1.71 7.71
N LYS A 94 -6.24 2.14 6.70
CA LYS A 94 -5.43 3.36 6.76
C LYS A 94 -5.92 4.36 5.73
N ILE A 95 -6.35 5.53 6.20
CA ILE A 95 -6.54 6.70 5.33
C ILE A 95 -5.24 6.99 4.59
N ALA A 96 -5.35 7.46 3.35
CA ALA A 96 -4.24 7.78 2.47
C ALA A 96 -3.12 8.50 3.21
N GLN A 97 -2.05 7.75 3.47
CA GLN A 97 -0.89 8.19 4.24
C GLN A 97 0.39 7.64 3.64
N ILE A 98 1.47 8.40 3.79
CA ILE A 98 2.80 8.02 3.36
C ILE A 98 3.78 8.03 4.52
N PRO A 99 4.79 7.15 4.51
CA PRO A 99 5.91 7.25 5.44
C PRO A 99 6.69 8.55 5.24
N VAL A 100 7.13 9.16 6.33
CA VAL A 100 7.95 10.38 6.33
C VAL A 100 9.18 10.20 7.21
N SER A 101 10.31 10.77 6.80
CA SER A 101 11.60 10.67 7.50
C SER A 101 12.61 11.62 6.86
N GLU A 102 13.63 12.04 7.60
CA GLU A 102 14.79 12.72 7.01
C GLU A 102 15.60 11.77 6.10
N ALA A 103 15.45 10.45 6.26
CA ALA A 103 16.11 9.44 5.43
C ALA A 103 15.70 9.48 3.95
N TYR A 104 14.64 10.22 3.59
CA TYR A 104 14.24 10.46 2.20
C TYR A 104 15.12 11.50 1.50
N LEU A 105 15.87 12.32 2.23
CA LEU A 105 16.71 13.37 1.64
C LEU A 105 17.77 12.76 0.72
N GLY A 106 17.80 13.23 -0.53
CA GLY A 106 18.75 12.75 -1.56
C GLY A 106 18.39 11.39 -2.18
N ARG A 107 17.20 10.86 -1.89
CA ARG A 107 16.65 9.65 -2.53
C ARG A 107 15.73 10.03 -3.68
N VAL A 108 15.53 9.10 -4.62
CA VAL A 108 14.47 9.21 -5.63
C VAL A 108 13.35 8.25 -5.26
N ILE A 109 12.15 8.79 -5.08
CA ILE A 109 10.96 8.05 -4.65
C ILE A 109 9.80 8.24 -5.63
N ASN A 110 8.86 7.30 -5.63
CA ASN A 110 7.58 7.44 -6.31
C ASN A 110 6.53 8.16 -5.41
N ALA A 111 5.32 8.36 -5.94
CA ALA A 111 4.23 9.03 -5.24
C ALA A 111 3.74 8.31 -3.97
N LEU A 112 4.03 7.02 -3.83
CA LEU A 112 3.72 6.20 -2.64
C LEU A 112 4.91 6.13 -1.66
N ALA A 113 5.90 7.01 -1.80
CA ALA A 113 7.13 7.05 -1.02
C ALA A 113 7.98 5.77 -1.10
N LYS A 114 7.80 4.94 -2.14
CA LYS A 114 8.68 3.79 -2.39
C LYS A 114 9.95 4.26 -3.12
N PRO A 115 11.16 3.84 -2.71
CA PRO A 115 12.39 4.19 -3.39
C PRO A 115 12.49 3.54 -4.77
N ILE A 116 12.87 4.33 -5.77
CA ILE A 116 13.07 3.90 -7.16
C ILE A 116 14.51 4.13 -7.66
N ASP A 117 15.42 4.54 -6.77
CA ASP A 117 16.83 4.77 -7.07
C ASP A 117 17.73 3.53 -6.93
N GLY A 118 17.16 2.37 -6.57
CA GLY A 118 17.91 1.12 -6.40
C GLY A 118 18.84 1.08 -5.17
N ARG A 119 18.77 2.05 -4.26
CA ARG A 119 19.64 2.13 -3.06
C ARG A 119 19.08 1.41 -1.83
N GLY A 120 18.11 0.51 -2.01
CA GLY A 120 17.43 -0.23 -0.95
C GLY A 120 16.29 0.54 -0.30
N GLU A 121 15.68 -0.05 0.74
CA GLU A 121 14.54 0.52 1.47
C GLU A 121 14.94 1.77 2.26
N ILE A 122 13.96 2.61 2.58
CA ILE A 122 14.13 3.80 3.41
C ILE A 122 13.47 3.52 4.76
N SER A 123 14.24 3.56 5.83
CA SER A 123 13.72 3.42 7.19
C SER A 123 12.97 4.69 7.59
N ALA A 124 11.66 4.56 7.78
CA ALA A 124 10.79 5.62 8.25
C ALA A 124 9.94 5.10 9.41
N SER A 125 10.02 5.78 10.55
CA SER A 125 9.27 5.45 11.77
C SER A 125 7.92 6.14 11.85
N GLU A 126 7.74 7.22 11.09
CA GLU A 126 6.53 8.05 11.11
C GLU A 126 5.78 7.98 9.78
N SER A 127 4.47 8.18 9.85
CA SER A 127 3.61 8.32 8.68
C SER A 127 2.74 9.56 8.82
N ARG A 128 2.49 10.26 7.71
CA ARG A 128 1.58 11.40 7.65
C ARG A 128 0.51 11.19 6.61
N LEU A 129 -0.67 11.76 6.87
CA LEU A 129 -1.76 11.81 5.90
C LEU A 129 -1.31 12.59 4.67
N ILE A 130 -1.70 12.11 3.48
CA ILE A 130 -1.50 12.82 2.22
C ILE A 130 -2.40 14.07 2.20
N GLU A 131 -3.66 13.88 2.58
CA GLU A 131 -4.64 14.95 2.74
C GLU A 131 -4.71 15.33 4.22
N SER A 132 -4.11 16.47 4.57
CA SER A 132 -4.10 17.01 5.94
C SER A 132 -4.56 18.46 5.95
N PRO A 133 -5.28 18.92 7.00
CA PRO A 133 -5.69 20.30 7.12
C PRO A 133 -4.46 21.23 7.10
N ALA A 134 -4.63 22.39 6.47
CA ALA A 134 -3.61 23.42 6.52
C ALA A 134 -3.42 23.93 7.96
N PRO A 135 -2.23 24.42 8.34
CA PRO A 135 -2.01 25.05 9.62
C PRO A 135 -2.98 26.21 9.84
N ASP A 136 -3.48 26.34 11.07
CA ASP A 136 -4.27 27.51 11.48
C ASP A 136 -3.42 28.78 11.39
N ARG A 137 -4.10 29.91 11.12
CA ARG A 137 -3.47 31.22 10.90
C ARG A 137 -3.11 31.92 12.21
#